data_AF-A0A3S3TK06-F1
#
_entry.id   AF-A0A3S3TK06-F1
#
_cell.length_a   1.000
_cell.length_b   1.000
_cell.length_c   1.000
_cell.angle_alpha   90.00
_cell.angle_beta   90.00
_cell.angle_gamma   90.00
#
_symmetry.space_group_name_H-M   'P 1'
#
loop_
_entity.id
_entity.type
_entity.pdbx_description
1 polymer ?
#
loop_
_entity_poly.entity_id
_entity_poly.type
_entity_poly.pdbx_seq_one_letter_code
_entity_poly.pdbx_strand_id
1 'polypeptide(L)' 'MPFFLLPLLINLIIGVGLQALGYLLMPKPKSTKSEEVTDMDNPTAEGGRPIPVVFGEWDLQALNIIWFGDKATTTREIDA' A
#
# COMPACT_ATOMS: atom_id res chain seq x y z
N MET A 1 -33.19 -45.73 24.42
CA MET A 1 -33.25 -45.63 22.95
C MET A 1 -32.71 -44.27 22.53
N PRO A 2 -31.52 -44.18 21.90
CA PRO A 2 -30.77 -42.93 21.66
C PRO A 2 -31.32 -42.11 20.49
N PHE A 3 -32.65 -42.01 20.37
CA PHE A 3 -33.32 -41.39 19.23
C PHE A 3 -33.17 -39.86 19.21
N PHE A 4 -32.91 -39.22 20.36
CA PHE A 4 -32.66 -37.78 20.49
C PHE A 4 -31.29 -37.33 19.90
N LEU A 5 -30.31 -38.24 19.81
CA LEU A 5 -28.99 -37.89 19.27
C LEU A 5 -28.99 -37.76 17.75
N LEU A 6 -29.92 -38.45 17.08
CA LEU A 6 -30.06 -38.40 15.63
C LEU A 6 -30.41 -36.99 15.11
N PRO A 7 -31.46 -36.30 15.61
CA PRO A 7 -31.75 -34.92 15.20
C PRO A 7 -30.64 -33.95 15.62
N LEU A 8 -29.96 -34.18 16.74
CA LEU A 8 -28.86 -33.33 17.18
C LEU A 8 -27.65 -33.40 16.24
N LEU A 9 -27.26 -34.60 15.79
CA LEU A 9 -26.18 -34.79 14.82
C LEU A 9 -26.53 -34.21 13.45
N ILE A 10 -27.78 -34.34 13.01
CA ILE A 10 -28.25 -33.75 11.75
C ILE A 10 -28.14 -32.22 11.79
N ASN A 11 -28.62 -31.58 12.86
CA ASN A 11 -28.52 -30.13 13.03
C ASN A 11 -27.06 -29.65 13.13
N LEU A 12 -26.19 -30.43 13.78
CA LEU A 12 -24.76 -30.11 13.87
C LEU A 12 -24.10 -30.12 12.49
N ILE A 13 -24.38 -31.13 11.66
CA ILE A 13 -23.84 -31.23 10.30
C ILE A 13 -24.34 -30.06 9.43
N ILE A 14 -25.62 -29.71 9.54
CA ILE A 14 -26.20 -28.57 8.83
C ILE A 14 -25.50 -27.27 9.25
N GLY A 15 -25.33 -27.02 10.56
CA GLY A 15 -24.68 -25.82 11.07
C GLY A 15 -23.21 -25.69 10.64
N VAL A 16 -22.45 -26.79 10.67
CA VAL A 16 -21.06 -26.82 10.20
C VAL A 16 -20.99 -26.60 8.69
N GLY A 17 -21.92 -27.18 7.93
CA GLY A 17 -22.01 -26.99 6.47
C GLY A 17 -22.29 -25.53 6.10
N LEU A 18 -23.20 -24.86 6.80
CA LEU A 18 -23.51 -23.44 6.60
C LEU A 18 -22.32 -22.53 6.93
N GLN A 19 -21.56 -22.83 7.99
CA GLN A 19 -20.33 -22.10 8.32
C GLN A 19 -19.26 -22.26 7.24
N ALA A 20 -19.05 -23.47 6.75
CA ALA A 20 -18.08 -23.74 5.68
C ALA A 20 -18.46 -23.01 4.37
N LEU A 21 -19.76 -22.99 4.03
CA LEU A 21 -20.27 -22.23 2.88
C LEU A 21 -20.09 -20.73 3.07
N GLY A 22 -20.35 -20.20 4.27
CA GLY A 22 -20.14 -18.79 4.59
C GLY A 22 -18.68 -18.36 4.45
N TYR A 23 -17.74 -19.22 4.87
CA TYR A 23 -16.30 -18.97 4.71
C TYR A 23 -15.87 -19.01 3.24
N LEU A 24 -16.41 -19.94 2.45
CA LEU A 24 -16.08 -20.05 1.03
C LEU A 24 -16.62 -18.87 0.20
N LEU A 25 -17.81 -18.37 0.56
CA LEU A 25 -18.44 -17.21 -0.07
C LEU A 25 -17.92 -15.89 0.50
N MET A 26 -17.09 -15.92 1.55
CA MET A 26 -16.54 -14.71 2.13
C MET A 26 -15.69 -13.99 1.08
N PRO A 27 -15.99 -12.73 0.74
CA PRO A 27 -15.18 -11.97 -0.18
C PRO A 27 -13.78 -11.85 0.41
N LYS A 28 -12.77 -12.14 -0.41
CA LYS A 28 -11.37 -11.97 -0.01
C LYS A 28 -11.20 -10.53 0.51
N PRO A 29 -10.50 -10.33 1.65
CA PRO A 29 -10.23 -8.99 2.14
C PRO A 29 -9.59 -8.19 0.99
N LYS A 30 -10.15 -7.03 0.69
CA LYS A 30 -9.57 -6.14 -0.31
C LYS A 30 -8.18 -5.78 0.20
N SER A 31 -7.15 -6.20 -0.54
CA SER A 31 -5.82 -5.67 -0.31
C SER A 31 -5.94 -4.16 -0.33
N THR A 32 -5.44 -3.49 0.70
CA THR A 32 -5.15 -2.07 0.63
C THR A 32 -4.31 -1.94 -0.64
N LYS A 33 -4.86 -1.29 -1.67
CA LYS A 33 -4.08 -0.96 -2.85
C LYS A 33 -2.96 -0.09 -2.28
N SER A 34 -1.74 -0.63 -2.20
CA SER A 34 -0.57 0.20 -1.93
C SER A 34 -0.70 1.37 -2.90
N GLU A 35 -0.67 2.60 -2.38
CA GLU A 35 -0.64 3.78 -3.23
C GLU A 35 0.36 3.47 -4.34
N GLU A 36 -0.14 3.50 -5.57
CA GLU A 36 0.65 3.16 -6.74
C GLU A 36 1.94 3.96 -6.60
N VAL A 37 3.06 3.25 -6.46
CA VAL A 37 4.37 3.82 -6.71
C VAL A 37 4.28 4.22 -8.17
N THR A 38 3.85 5.46 -8.38
CA THR A 38 3.89 6.07 -9.69
C THR A 38 5.38 6.24 -9.89
N ASP A 39 5.98 5.30 -10.62
CA ASP A 39 7.38 5.34 -11.02
C ASP A 39 7.56 6.58 -11.89
N MET A 40 7.73 7.73 -11.24
CA MET A 40 8.11 8.97 -11.88
C MET A 40 9.62 9.07 -11.73
N ASP A 41 10.32 8.81 -12.84
CA ASP A 41 11.79 8.90 -12.90
C ASP A 41 12.31 10.32 -12.60
N ASN A 42 11.45 11.34 -12.68
CA ASN A 42 11.85 12.74 -12.55
C ASN A 42 11.29 13.41 -11.29
N PRO A 43 12.12 14.19 -10.57
CA PRO A 43 11.66 15.00 -9.45
C PRO A 43 10.70 16.08 -9.94
N THR A 44 9.49 16.09 -9.39
CA THR A 44 8.49 17.15 -9.63
C THR A 44 8.45 18.14 -8.48
N ALA A 45 7.78 19.28 -8.68
CA ALA A 45 7.57 20.33 -7.68
C ALA A 45 6.06 20.48 -7.42
N GLU A 46 5.46 19.51 -6.75
CA GLU A 46 4.01 19.46 -6.51
C GLU A 46 3.68 19.77 -5.04
N GLY A 47 2.82 20.75 -4.79
CA GLY A 47 2.50 21.25 -3.44
C GLY A 47 1.68 20.29 -2.55
N GLY A 48 1.17 19.18 -3.10
CA GLY A 48 0.32 18.22 -2.38
C GLY A 48 0.95 16.84 -2.19
N ARG A 49 2.21 16.64 -2.58
CA ARG A 49 2.82 15.31 -2.56
C ARG A 49 3.13 14.88 -1.14
N PRO A 50 2.76 13.65 -0.71
CA PRO A 50 3.09 13.17 0.62
C PRO A 50 4.62 13.11 0.82
N ILE A 51 5.06 13.40 2.05
CA ILE A 51 6.46 13.32 2.45
C ILE A 51 6.76 11.88 2.88
N PRO A 52 7.69 11.17 2.22
CA PRO A 52 8.03 9.80 2.61
C PRO A 52 8.76 9.79 3.96
N VAL A 53 8.27 9.01 4.92
CA VAL A 53 8.94 8.73 6.19
C VAL A 53 9.54 7.34 6.09
N VAL A 54 10.87 7.26 5.98
CA VAL A 54 11.60 6.00 5.82
C VAL A 54 12.08 5.49 7.18
N PHE A 55 11.95 4.19 7.41
CA PHE A 55 12.54 3.50 8.54
C PHE A 55 13.63 2.55 8.04
N GLY A 56 14.89 2.80 8.40
CA GLY A 56 16.06 2.04 7.94
C GLY A 56 16.79 2.71 6.78
N GLU A 57 17.64 1.95 6.08
CA GLU A 57 18.40 2.42 4.93
C GLU A 57 17.61 2.14 3.64
N TRP A 58 17.37 3.17 2.83
CA TRP A 58 16.58 3.07 1.60
C TRP A 58 17.03 4.08 0.54
N ASP A 59 17.05 3.65 -0.73
CA ASP A 59 17.33 4.50 -1.88
C ASP A 59 16.05 5.20 -2.39
N LEU A 60 15.95 6.51 -2.18
CA LEU A 60 14.81 7.32 -2.60
C LEU A 60 15.08 7.95 -3.97
N GLN A 61 14.37 7.49 -5.01
CA GLN A 61 14.54 7.97 -6.38
C GLN A 61 13.59 9.11 -6.75
N ALA A 62 12.35 9.11 -6.24
CA ALA A 62 11.33 10.10 -6.58
C ALA A 62 11.15 11.13 -5.44
N LEU A 63 12.04 12.13 -5.33
CA LEU A 63 11.90 13.22 -4.35
C LEU A 63 11.17 14.45 -4.95
N ASN A 64 10.44 15.18 -4.11
CA ASN A 64 9.76 16.43 -4.48
C ASN A 64 10.76 17.56 -4.31
N ILE A 65 11.21 18.17 -5.39
CA ILE A 65 12.18 19.27 -5.33
C ILE A 65 11.42 20.58 -5.49
N ILE A 66 11.20 21.28 -4.37
CA ILE A 66 10.37 22.50 -4.32
C ILE A 66 11.08 23.71 -4.95
N TRP A 67 12.41 23.70 -4.95
CA TRP A 67 13.20 24.80 -5.49
C TRP A 67 14.55 24.32 -6.03
N PHE A 68 14.94 24.84 -7.19
CA PHE A 68 16.29 24.75 -7.74
C PHE A 68 16.74 26.15 -8.17
N GLY A 69 18.03 26.45 -7.99
CA GLY A 69 18.60 27.72 -8.41
C GLY A 69 18.94 27.73 -9.89
N ASP A 70 18.87 28.92 -10.51
CA ASP A 70 19.33 29.11 -11.88
C ASP A 70 20.85 28.99 -11.96
N LYS A 71 21.33 28.36 -13.04
CA LYS A 71 22.76 28.27 -13.33
C LYS A 71 23.25 29.64 -13.80
N ALA A 72 24.21 30.21 -13.08
CA ALA A 72 24.88 31.45 -13.48
C ALA A 72 26.37 31.20 -13.69
N THR A 73 26.90 31.72 -14.79
CA THR A 73 28.35 31.74 -15.07
C THR A 73 28.83 33.19 -14.95
N THR A 74 29.86 33.43 -14.16
CA THR A 74 30.51 34.74 -14.06
C THR A 74 31.95 34.64 -14.56
N THR A 75 32.30 35.52 -15.48
CA THR A 75 33.69 35.71 -15.93
C THR A 75 34.25 36.89 -15.16
N ARG A 76 35.42 36.73 -14.54
CA ARG A 76 36.17 37.83 -13.93
C ARG A 76 37.53 37.92 -14.59
N GLU A 77 37.90 39.13 -14.98
CA GLU A 77 39.29 39.44 -15.33
C GLU A 77 40.08 39.60 -14.03
N ILE A 78 41.22 38.91 -13.94
CA ILE A 78 42.15 39.00 -12.83
C ILE A 78 43.34 39.79 -13.38
N ASP A 79 43.51 41.03 -12.92
CA ASP A 79 44.74 41.79 -13.17
C ASP A 79 45.89 41.10 -12.43
N ALA A 80 46.93 40.75 -13.18
CA ALA A 80 48.14 40.09 -12.71
C ALA A 80 49.11 41.07 -12.03
#